data_AF-A0A358HXM6-F1
#
_entry.id   AF-A0A358HXM6-F1
#
_cell.length_a   1.000
_cell.length_b   1.000
_cell.length_c   1.000
_cell.angle_alpha   90.00
_cell.angle_beta   90.00
_cell.angle_gamma   90.00
#
_symmetry.space_group_name_H-M   'P 1'
#
loop_
_entity.id
_entity.type
_entity.pdbx_description
1 polymer ?
#
loop_
_entity_poly.entity_id
_entity_poly.type
_entity_poly.pdbx_seq_one_letter_code
_entity_poly.pdbx_strand_id
1 'polypeptide(L)'
;MITDWDDAYANGDHIADASSYPGMWAEQSARFRDTLLATQRAELDIAYGTGDREKYDLFLPDNTPKGLVIFVHGGYWKAFDKSSWSHLANGAVAKGWAVCMPSYALAPDARLSQITGQIAAAINHAAAHIDGPIHLTGHSAGGHLVSRMVSETSPLLPDTLSRVKNTVSISGLHDLRPLLNTAMNDVLGLDGQEAVMESAALLHPTLPCSITCWVGADERPEFVRQNDLLANIWTGLGASTRAV
;
A
#
# COMPACT_ATOMS: atom_id res chain seq x y z
N MET A 1 -15.28 0.95 -24.24
CA MET A 1 -14.08 1.75 -24.58
C MET A 1 -14.07 2.93 -23.64
N ILE A 2 -12.96 3.20 -22.96
CA ILE A 2 -12.87 4.36 -22.05
C ILE A 2 -12.83 5.63 -22.91
N THR A 3 -13.77 6.54 -22.67
CA THR A 3 -13.90 7.81 -23.41
C THR A 3 -13.44 9.02 -22.59
N ASP A 4 -13.37 8.88 -21.27
CA ASP A 4 -12.88 9.87 -20.34
C ASP A 4 -11.98 9.15 -19.31
N TRP A 5 -10.68 9.43 -19.38
CA TRP A 5 -9.70 8.80 -18.50
C TRP A 5 -9.69 9.42 -17.10
N ASP A 6 -9.98 10.71 -16.98
CA ASP A 6 -10.04 11.38 -15.68
C ASP A 6 -11.24 10.87 -14.89
N ASP A 7 -12.41 10.78 -15.54
CA ASP A 7 -13.57 10.18 -14.91
C ASP A 7 -13.29 8.72 -14.55
N ALA A 8 -12.67 7.90 -15.41
CA ALA A 8 -12.39 6.49 -15.10
C ALA A 8 -11.59 6.26 -13.79
N TYR A 9 -10.81 7.25 -13.36
CA TYR A 9 -10.00 7.23 -12.14
C TYR A 9 -10.51 8.18 -11.03
N ALA A 10 -11.65 8.85 -11.23
CA ALA A 10 -12.27 9.68 -10.20
C ALA A 10 -13.06 8.83 -9.19
N ASN A 11 -12.43 8.41 -8.09
CA ASN A 11 -13.11 7.63 -7.06
C ASN A 11 -14.10 8.49 -6.25
N GLY A 12 -13.66 9.65 -5.76
CA GLY A 12 -14.46 10.48 -4.85
C GLY A 12 -15.76 11.00 -5.48
N ASP A 13 -15.75 11.29 -6.77
CA ASP A 13 -16.90 11.86 -7.48
C ASP A 13 -18.08 10.89 -7.59
N HIS A 14 -17.84 9.59 -7.36
CA HIS A 14 -18.82 8.51 -7.47
C HIS A 14 -19.12 7.84 -6.12
N ILE A 15 -18.61 8.38 -5.03
CA ILE A 15 -18.88 7.90 -3.67
C ILE A 15 -19.80 8.91 -2.98
N ALA A 16 -20.95 8.45 -2.49
CA ALA A 16 -21.82 9.27 -1.66
C ALA A 16 -21.07 9.75 -0.41
N ASP A 17 -21.15 11.05 -0.13
CA ASP A 17 -20.48 11.68 1.01
C ASP A 17 -18.95 11.48 1.05
N ALA A 18 -18.30 11.32 -0.12
CA ALA A 18 -16.85 11.11 -0.21
C ALA A 18 -16.01 12.10 0.62
N SER A 19 -16.45 13.35 0.71
CA SER A 19 -15.77 14.42 1.45
C SER A 19 -15.81 14.26 2.97
N SER A 20 -16.71 13.44 3.54
CA SER A 20 -16.77 13.20 4.99
C SER A 20 -15.71 12.20 5.46
N TYR A 21 -15.25 11.32 4.58
CA TYR A 21 -14.33 10.23 4.93
C TYR A 21 -13.00 10.71 5.52
N PRO A 22 -12.28 11.71 4.94
CA PRO A 22 -11.00 12.15 5.51
C PRO A 22 -11.08 12.63 6.96
N GLY A 23 -12.12 13.41 7.30
CA GLY A 23 -12.33 13.88 8.67
C GLY A 23 -12.60 12.73 9.64
N MET A 24 -13.46 11.80 9.23
CA MET A 24 -13.76 10.60 10.01
C MET A 24 -12.52 9.72 10.25
N TRP A 25 -11.73 9.49 9.21
CA TRP A 25 -10.50 8.69 9.28
C TRP A 25 -9.46 9.30 10.21
N ALA A 26 -9.28 10.62 10.17
CA ALA A 26 -8.37 11.34 11.05
C ALA A 26 -8.82 11.23 12.53
N GLU A 27 -10.11 11.42 12.81
CA GLU A 27 -10.69 11.31 14.15
C GLU A 27 -10.54 9.89 14.72
N GLN A 28 -10.90 8.87 13.94
CA GLN A 28 -10.78 7.47 14.37
C GLN A 28 -9.32 7.07 14.60
N SER A 29 -8.41 7.52 13.74
CA SER A 29 -6.98 7.23 13.88
C SER A 29 -6.36 7.93 15.09
N ALA A 30 -6.73 9.17 15.38
CA ALA A 30 -6.29 9.87 16.58
C ALA A 30 -6.73 9.11 17.84
N ARG A 31 -8.02 8.75 17.93
CA ARG A 31 -8.55 7.95 19.06
C ARG A 31 -7.81 6.63 19.24
N PHE A 32 -7.53 5.92 18.14
CA PHE A 32 -6.78 4.68 18.18
C PHE A 32 -5.35 4.88 18.71
N ARG A 33 -4.62 5.89 18.20
CA ARG A 33 -3.27 6.21 18.69
C ARG A 33 -3.28 6.57 20.17
N ASP A 34 -4.20 7.42 20.62
CA ASP A 34 -4.30 7.82 22.03
C ASP A 34 -4.51 6.61 22.95
N THR A 35 -5.36 5.67 22.53
CA THR A 35 -5.63 4.43 23.27
C THR A 35 -4.36 3.57 23.41
N LEU A 36 -3.60 3.41 22.33
CA LEU A 36 -2.41 2.55 22.33
C LEU A 36 -1.23 3.24 23.05
N LEU A 37 -1.06 4.55 22.87
CA LEU A 37 -0.09 5.37 23.61
C LEU A 37 -0.30 5.31 25.12
N ALA A 38 -1.55 5.40 25.60
CA ALA A 38 -1.89 5.29 27.01
C ALA A 38 -1.46 3.93 27.63
N THR A 39 -1.26 2.93 26.79
CA THR A 39 -0.77 1.59 27.18
C THR A 39 0.64 1.28 26.71
N GLN A 40 1.39 2.29 26.23
CA GLN A 40 2.77 2.14 25.73
C GLN A 40 2.91 1.12 24.57
N ARG A 41 1.88 0.99 23.74
CA ARG A 41 1.83 0.06 22.60
C ARG A 41 1.78 0.77 21.25
N ALA A 42 2.14 2.05 21.22
CA ALA A 42 2.34 2.81 19.99
C ALA A 42 3.68 3.54 20.06
N GLU A 43 4.49 3.38 19.03
CA GLU A 43 5.69 4.16 18.78
C GLU A 43 5.44 4.95 17.50
N LEU A 44 5.40 6.27 17.61
CA LEU A 44 5.04 7.14 16.49
C LEU A 44 6.28 7.78 15.88
N ASP A 45 6.18 8.12 14.60
CA ASP A 45 7.19 8.90 13.87
C ASP A 45 8.60 8.29 13.86
N ILE A 46 8.69 6.96 13.85
CA ILE A 46 9.97 6.26 13.72
C ILE A 46 10.52 6.52 12.32
N ALA A 47 11.68 7.17 12.24
CA ALA A 47 12.35 7.46 10.98
C ALA A 47 12.95 6.18 10.37
N TYR A 48 12.66 5.93 9.10
CA TYR A 48 13.31 4.87 8.30
C TYR A 48 14.29 5.43 7.26
N GLY A 49 14.32 6.75 7.11
CA GLY A 49 15.20 7.48 6.20
C GLY A 49 15.37 8.93 6.66
N THR A 50 15.91 9.77 5.78
CA THR A 50 16.28 11.16 6.11
C THR A 50 15.21 12.19 5.74
N GLY A 51 14.24 11.83 4.90
CA GLY A 51 13.16 12.73 4.51
C GLY A 51 12.13 12.95 5.62
N ASP A 52 11.49 14.13 5.65
CA ASP A 52 10.50 14.47 6.67
C ASP A 52 9.31 13.50 6.72
N ARG A 53 8.97 12.94 5.56
CA ARG A 53 7.88 11.95 5.38
C ARG A 53 8.36 10.51 5.49
N GLU A 54 9.67 10.27 5.60
CA GLU A 54 10.26 8.93 5.70
C GLU A 54 10.16 8.38 7.13
N LYS A 55 8.91 8.31 7.61
CA LYS A 55 8.55 7.89 8.98
C LYS A 55 7.41 6.89 8.95
N TYR A 56 7.39 5.99 9.92
CA TYR A 56 6.27 5.09 10.16
C TYR A 56 5.80 5.15 11.61
N ASP A 57 4.55 4.78 11.83
CA ASP A 57 4.03 4.46 13.16
C ASP A 57 4.02 2.94 13.33
N LEU A 58 4.38 2.48 14.53
CA LEU A 58 4.40 1.07 14.91
C LEU A 58 3.41 0.85 16.06
N PHE A 59 2.46 -0.06 15.85
CA PHE A 59 1.46 -0.45 16.84
C PHE A 59 1.70 -1.88 17.29
N LEU A 60 1.77 -2.09 18.60
CA LEU A 60 2.14 -3.37 19.21
C LEU A 60 0.92 -4.06 19.85
N PRO A 61 0.84 -5.40 19.78
CA PRO A 61 -0.13 -6.16 20.55
C PRO A 61 0.26 -6.22 22.04
N ASP A 62 -0.64 -6.73 22.89
CA ASP A 62 -0.37 -6.85 24.35
C ASP A 62 0.73 -7.87 24.69
N ASN A 63 0.98 -8.82 23.80
CA ASN A 63 1.96 -9.89 23.97
C ASN A 63 3.06 -9.77 22.92
N THR A 64 4.08 -10.64 22.97
CA THR A 64 5.09 -10.73 21.92
C THR A 64 4.43 -10.84 20.53
N PRO A 65 4.79 -9.98 19.55
CA PRO A 65 4.23 -10.03 18.21
C PRO A 65 4.43 -11.40 17.55
N LYS A 66 3.38 -11.92 16.90
CA LYS A 66 3.46 -13.13 16.06
C LYS A 66 4.26 -12.91 14.77
N GLY A 67 4.46 -11.65 14.41
CA GLY A 67 5.03 -11.20 13.16
C GLY A 67 4.63 -9.74 12.90
N LEU A 68 4.88 -9.29 11.67
CA LEU A 68 4.69 -7.92 11.25
C LEU A 68 3.64 -7.82 10.14
N VAL A 69 2.69 -6.92 10.31
CA VAL A 69 1.78 -6.47 9.25
C VAL A 69 2.22 -5.08 8.80
N ILE A 70 2.39 -4.90 7.50
CA ILE A 70 2.62 -3.58 6.90
C ILE A 70 1.31 -3.12 6.28
N PHE A 71 0.84 -1.92 6.63
CA PHE A 71 -0.25 -1.26 5.92
C PHE A 71 0.27 -0.02 5.20
N VAL A 72 0.24 -0.02 3.86
CA VAL A 72 0.63 1.12 3.03
C VAL A 72 -0.61 1.88 2.56
N HIS A 73 -0.67 3.18 2.84
CA HIS A 73 -1.84 3.99 2.53
C HIS A 73 -1.98 4.33 1.04
N GLY A 74 -3.17 4.81 0.65
CA GLY A 74 -3.49 5.27 -0.70
C GLY A 74 -3.30 6.78 -0.88
N GLY A 75 -3.91 7.34 -1.92
CA GLY A 75 -3.82 8.78 -2.23
C GLY A 75 -3.16 9.12 -3.55
N TYR A 76 -3.14 8.18 -4.51
CA TYR A 76 -2.53 8.39 -5.82
C TYR A 76 -1.08 8.91 -5.75
N TRP A 77 -0.31 8.47 -4.75
CA TRP A 77 1.07 8.94 -4.52
C TRP A 77 1.24 10.45 -4.34
N LYS A 78 0.15 11.23 -4.24
CA LYS A 78 0.15 12.70 -4.19
C LYS A 78 -0.62 13.27 -2.99
N ALA A 79 -1.19 12.43 -2.13
CA ALA A 79 -2.02 12.85 -1.01
C ALA A 79 -1.91 11.90 0.19
N PHE A 80 -2.38 12.41 1.33
CA PHE A 80 -2.43 11.76 2.65
C PHE A 80 -1.07 11.48 3.28
N ASP A 81 -1.12 11.00 4.53
CA ASP A 81 0.00 10.48 5.31
C ASP A 81 -0.52 9.40 6.27
N LYS A 82 0.39 8.75 7.01
CA LYS A 82 0.10 7.66 7.95
C LYS A 82 -0.96 7.99 9.02
N SER A 83 -1.14 9.26 9.37
CA SER A 83 -1.98 9.69 10.50
C SER A 83 -3.48 9.48 10.28
N SER A 84 -3.92 9.25 9.03
CA SER A 84 -5.32 9.00 8.70
C SER A 84 -5.73 7.53 8.78
N TRP A 85 -4.79 6.59 9.02
CA TRP A 85 -5.06 5.16 8.81
C TRP A 85 -4.86 4.29 10.05
N SER A 86 -4.35 4.85 11.16
CA SER A 86 -3.95 4.10 12.35
C SER A 86 -5.05 3.18 12.88
N HIS A 87 -6.31 3.60 12.85
CA HIS A 87 -7.46 2.80 13.30
C HIS A 87 -7.59 1.43 12.58
N LEU A 88 -7.10 1.30 11.35
CA LEU A 88 -7.12 0.05 10.58
C LEU A 88 -6.17 -1.01 11.16
N ALA A 89 -5.21 -0.63 12.03
CA ALA A 89 -4.34 -1.56 12.72
C ALA A 89 -5.08 -2.44 13.75
N ASN A 90 -6.24 -1.97 14.24
CA ASN A 90 -6.94 -2.56 15.38
C ASN A 90 -7.21 -4.07 15.23
N GLY A 91 -7.65 -4.51 14.04
CA GLY A 91 -7.94 -5.93 13.80
C GLY A 91 -6.70 -6.82 13.93
N ALA A 92 -5.57 -6.40 13.35
CA ALA A 92 -4.32 -7.16 13.40
C ALA A 92 -3.68 -7.12 14.80
N VAL A 93 -3.65 -5.95 15.44
CA VAL A 93 -3.18 -5.76 16.83
C VAL A 93 -3.96 -6.66 17.79
N ALA A 94 -5.29 -6.66 17.71
CA ALA A 94 -6.15 -7.52 18.53
C ALA A 94 -5.91 -9.04 18.30
N LYS A 95 -5.30 -9.41 17.17
CA LYS A 95 -4.92 -10.79 16.84
C LYS A 95 -3.47 -11.12 17.16
N GLY A 96 -2.72 -10.22 17.79
CA GLY A 96 -1.35 -10.45 18.24
C GLY A 96 -0.28 -10.11 17.22
N TRP A 97 -0.56 -9.24 16.25
CA TRP A 97 0.42 -8.78 15.25
C TRP A 97 0.90 -7.36 15.56
N ALA A 98 2.19 -7.10 15.32
CA ALA A 98 2.66 -5.72 15.22
C ALA A 98 2.23 -5.14 13.87
N VAL A 99 1.88 -3.87 13.83
CA VAL A 99 1.44 -3.18 12.60
C VAL A 99 2.29 -1.95 12.37
N CYS A 100 2.99 -1.92 11.24
CA CYS A 100 3.75 -0.77 10.77
C CYS A 100 2.96 -0.03 9.67
N MET A 101 2.85 1.29 9.82
CA MET A 101 2.16 2.18 8.88
C MET A 101 3.10 3.31 8.43
N PRO A 102 3.82 3.14 7.31
CA PRO A 102 4.69 4.17 6.77
C PRO A 102 3.92 5.30 6.08
N SER A 103 4.44 6.52 6.24
CA SER A 103 4.31 7.56 5.22
C SER A 103 5.42 7.40 4.19
N TYR A 104 5.30 8.13 3.08
CA TYR A 104 6.30 8.21 2.02
C TYR A 104 6.22 9.60 1.36
N ALA A 105 7.27 10.00 0.66
CA ALA A 105 7.29 11.24 -0.13
C ALA A 105 6.19 11.21 -1.20
N LEU A 106 5.72 12.38 -1.63
CA LEU A 106 4.61 12.48 -2.57
C LEU A 106 5.07 13.10 -3.88
N ALA A 107 4.40 12.75 -4.98
CA ALA A 107 4.51 13.50 -6.21
C ALA A 107 3.95 14.94 -6.03
N PRO A 108 4.55 15.97 -6.64
CA PRO A 108 5.65 15.91 -7.62
C PRO A 108 7.06 15.87 -7.00
N ASP A 109 7.20 15.94 -5.68
CA ASP A 109 8.50 16.02 -4.99
C ASP A 109 9.30 14.71 -5.10
N ALA A 110 8.63 13.59 -5.35
CA ALA A 110 9.25 12.29 -5.61
C ALA A 110 8.60 11.56 -6.80
N ARG A 111 9.45 10.88 -7.58
CA ARG A 111 9.04 9.93 -8.64
C ARG A 111 8.49 8.64 -8.02
N LEU A 112 7.63 7.93 -8.74
CA LEU A 112 7.00 6.70 -8.24
C LEU A 112 8.04 5.62 -7.88
N SER A 113 9.09 5.46 -8.68
CA SER A 113 10.20 4.54 -8.37
C SER A 113 10.92 4.87 -7.07
N GLN A 114 11.08 6.16 -6.74
CA GLN A 114 11.64 6.60 -5.46
C GLN A 114 10.70 6.26 -4.30
N ILE A 115 9.39 6.48 -4.48
CA ILE A 115 8.36 6.12 -3.50
C ILE A 115 8.35 4.61 -3.25
N THR A 116 8.43 3.79 -4.30
CA THR A 116 8.57 2.33 -4.20
C THR A 116 9.81 1.93 -3.39
N GLY A 117 10.96 2.57 -3.61
CA GLY A 117 12.16 2.37 -2.81
C GLY A 117 12.01 2.78 -1.34
N GLN A 118 11.32 3.88 -1.05
CA GLN A 118 11.04 4.34 0.31
C GLN A 118 10.16 3.34 1.09
N ILE A 119 9.13 2.77 0.46
CA ILE A 119 8.32 1.72 1.08
C ILE A 119 9.18 0.49 1.42
N ALA A 120 10.06 0.09 0.51
CA ALA A 120 10.99 -1.00 0.77
C ALA A 120 11.88 -0.73 1.98
N ALA A 121 12.43 0.49 2.07
CA ALA A 121 13.25 0.93 3.19
C ALA A 121 12.48 0.88 4.52
N ALA A 122 11.24 1.37 4.54
CA ALA A 122 10.37 1.30 5.72
C ALA A 122 10.10 -0.15 6.17
N ILE A 123 9.80 -1.04 5.22
CA ILE A 123 9.54 -2.46 5.51
C ILE A 123 10.81 -3.14 6.04
N ASN A 124 11.95 -2.95 5.39
CA ASN A 124 13.23 -3.50 5.84
C ASN A 124 13.58 -2.98 7.24
N HIS A 125 13.37 -1.69 7.50
CA HIS A 125 13.64 -1.10 8.80
C HIS A 125 12.74 -1.70 9.89
N ALA A 126 11.43 -1.78 9.68
CA ALA A 126 10.52 -2.38 10.66
C ALA A 126 10.79 -3.89 10.85
N ALA A 127 11.12 -4.61 9.79
CA ALA A 127 11.47 -6.03 9.83
C ALA A 127 12.75 -6.31 10.63
N ALA A 128 13.68 -5.36 10.75
CA ALA A 128 14.86 -5.49 11.59
C ALA A 128 14.55 -5.43 13.10
N HIS A 129 13.38 -4.90 13.48
CA HIS A 129 12.97 -4.71 14.87
C HIS A 129 11.89 -5.71 15.32
N ILE A 130 11.10 -6.21 14.37
CA ILE A 130 10.02 -7.18 14.62
C ILE A 130 10.37 -8.47 13.92
N ASP A 131 10.54 -9.56 14.68
CA ASP A 131 10.78 -10.90 14.15
C ASP A 131 9.53 -11.54 13.54
N GLY A 132 9.70 -12.70 12.89
CA GLY A 132 8.58 -13.54 12.43
C GLY A 132 8.10 -13.24 11.00
N PRO A 133 7.00 -13.89 10.56
CA PRO A 133 6.43 -13.69 9.23
C PRO A 133 5.97 -12.25 8.99
N ILE A 134 6.03 -11.82 7.73
CA ILE A 134 5.57 -10.51 7.27
C ILE A 134 4.32 -10.68 6.40
N HIS A 135 3.31 -9.87 6.66
CA HIS A 135 2.14 -9.71 5.80
C HIS A 135 2.05 -8.29 5.29
N LEU A 136 1.85 -8.14 3.99
CA LEU A 136 1.74 -6.83 3.35
C LEU A 136 0.28 -6.57 3.01
N THR A 137 -0.19 -5.36 3.28
CA THR A 137 -1.48 -4.90 2.79
C THR A 137 -1.38 -3.43 2.40
N GLY A 138 -2.12 -3.01 1.39
CA GLY A 138 -2.14 -1.61 0.99
C GLY A 138 -3.38 -1.26 0.21
N HIS A 139 -3.80 0.00 0.30
CA HIS A 139 -5.01 0.49 -0.33
C HIS A 139 -4.70 1.43 -1.50
N SER A 140 -5.35 1.22 -2.65
CA SER A 140 -5.20 2.06 -3.85
C SER A 140 -3.74 2.15 -4.30
N ALA A 141 -3.13 3.34 -4.28
CA ALA A 141 -1.69 3.52 -4.50
C ALA A 141 -0.82 2.68 -3.56
N GLY A 142 -1.27 2.42 -2.33
CA GLY A 142 -0.62 1.48 -1.41
C GLY A 142 -0.76 0.03 -1.86
N GLY A 143 -1.87 -0.32 -2.49
CA GLY A 143 -2.09 -1.63 -3.12
C GLY A 143 -1.09 -1.88 -4.25
N HIS A 144 -0.81 -0.87 -5.07
CA HIS A 144 0.30 -0.89 -6.02
C HIS A 144 1.64 -1.15 -5.30
N LEU A 145 1.95 -0.35 -4.27
CA LEU A 145 3.25 -0.38 -3.60
C LEU A 145 3.53 -1.76 -2.97
N VAL A 146 2.53 -2.39 -2.32
CA VAL A 146 2.72 -3.74 -1.75
C VAL A 146 2.81 -4.83 -2.81
N SER A 147 2.15 -4.69 -3.96
CA SER A 147 2.33 -5.61 -5.09
C SER A 147 3.76 -5.53 -5.65
N ARG A 148 4.34 -4.33 -5.73
CA ARG A 148 5.75 -4.14 -6.15
C ARG A 148 6.73 -4.85 -5.24
N MET A 149 6.47 -4.90 -3.93
CA MET A 149 7.33 -5.59 -2.96
C MET A 149 7.45 -7.10 -3.18
N VAL A 150 6.53 -7.72 -3.93
CA VAL A 150 6.52 -9.18 -4.20
C VAL A 150 6.67 -9.52 -5.69
N SER A 151 7.17 -8.57 -6.47
CA SER A 151 7.52 -8.79 -7.88
C SER A 151 9.02 -9.03 -8.06
N GLU A 152 9.42 -9.56 -9.23
CA GLU A 152 10.80 -9.96 -9.56
C GLU A 152 11.82 -8.84 -9.35
N THR A 153 11.42 -7.59 -9.56
CA THR A 153 12.24 -6.39 -9.32
C THR A 153 11.99 -5.77 -7.94
N SER A 154 11.62 -6.59 -6.95
CA SER A 154 11.36 -6.13 -5.59
C SER A 154 12.58 -5.40 -5.01
N PRO A 155 12.39 -4.21 -4.43
CA PRO A 155 13.43 -3.49 -3.71
C PRO A 155 13.66 -3.99 -2.27
N LEU A 156 12.93 -5.01 -1.81
CA LEU A 156 13.14 -5.58 -0.47
C LEU A 156 14.49 -6.30 -0.38
N LEU A 157 15.10 -6.28 0.81
CA LEU A 157 16.27 -7.13 1.07
C LEU A 157 15.86 -8.62 0.99
N PRO A 158 16.72 -9.52 0.49
CA PRO A 158 16.39 -10.95 0.35
C PRO A 158 15.87 -11.58 1.64
N ASP A 159 16.48 -11.24 2.78
CA ASP A 159 16.07 -11.77 4.10
C ASP A 159 14.67 -11.28 4.49
N THR A 160 14.35 -10.01 4.25
CA THR A 160 13.01 -9.44 4.46
C THR A 160 12.00 -10.09 3.53
N LEU A 161 12.32 -10.22 2.24
CA LEU A 161 11.44 -10.81 1.23
C LEU A 161 11.10 -12.27 1.55
N SER A 162 12.07 -13.06 2.03
CA SER A 162 11.86 -14.46 2.42
C SER A 162 10.83 -14.65 3.56
N ARG A 163 10.63 -13.59 4.36
CA ARG A 163 9.67 -13.57 5.48
C ARG A 163 8.27 -13.18 5.03
N VAL A 164 8.09 -12.59 3.86
CA VAL A 164 6.77 -12.22 3.33
C VAL A 164 5.97 -13.49 3.04
N LYS A 165 4.80 -13.63 3.67
CA LYS A 165 3.93 -14.82 3.54
C LYS A 165 2.65 -14.57 2.77
N ASN A 166 2.07 -13.38 2.88
CA ASN A 166 0.88 -12.99 2.11
C ASN A 166 0.91 -11.50 1.81
N THR A 167 0.39 -11.14 0.64
CA THR A 167 0.14 -9.76 0.21
C THR A 167 -1.35 -9.59 -0.09
N VAL A 168 -1.96 -8.52 0.42
CA VAL A 168 -3.33 -8.12 0.09
C VAL A 168 -3.30 -6.75 -0.56
N SER A 169 -3.53 -6.70 -1.85
CA SER A 169 -3.68 -5.44 -2.57
C SER A 169 -5.14 -5.05 -2.57
N ILE A 170 -5.50 -3.98 -1.86
CA ILE A 170 -6.88 -3.49 -1.75
C ILE A 170 -7.06 -2.38 -2.78
N SER A 171 -7.90 -2.61 -3.79
CA SER A 171 -8.23 -1.65 -4.84
C SER A 171 -6.98 -1.14 -5.56
N GLY A 172 -6.00 -2.02 -5.77
CA GLY A 172 -4.67 -1.64 -6.25
C GLY A 172 -4.64 -1.20 -7.71
N LEU A 173 -3.65 -0.36 -8.06
CA LEU A 173 -3.31 -0.04 -9.45
C LEU A 173 -2.12 -0.89 -9.90
N HIS A 174 -2.26 -1.64 -10.99
CA HIS A 174 -1.31 -2.69 -11.36
C HIS A 174 -0.76 -2.54 -12.78
N ASP A 175 -1.46 -1.80 -13.64
CA ASP A 175 -0.99 -1.23 -14.89
C ASP A 175 -1.14 0.29 -14.81
N LEU A 176 -0.01 1.00 -14.73
CA LEU A 176 0.05 2.45 -14.55
C LEU A 176 0.04 3.20 -15.89
N ARG A 177 0.22 2.51 -17.02
CA ARG A 177 0.23 3.15 -18.35
C ARG A 177 -1.05 3.94 -18.67
N PRO A 178 -2.26 3.53 -18.25
CA PRO A 178 -3.45 4.33 -18.49
C PRO A 178 -3.43 5.69 -17.78
N LEU A 179 -2.71 5.81 -16.66
CA LEU A 179 -2.59 7.07 -15.92
C LEU A 179 -1.90 8.17 -16.75
N LEU A 180 -1.09 7.80 -17.75
CA LEU A 180 -0.48 8.75 -18.70
C LEU A 180 -1.52 9.57 -19.48
N ASN A 181 -2.77 9.08 -19.56
CA ASN A 181 -3.86 9.75 -20.25
C ASN A 181 -4.75 10.58 -19.32
N THR A 182 -4.39 10.72 -18.04
CA THR A 182 -5.15 11.49 -17.04
C THR A 182 -4.48 12.84 -16.79
N ALA A 183 -5.26 13.87 -16.49
CA ALA A 183 -4.77 15.16 -15.98
C ALA A 183 -4.00 15.00 -14.66
N MET A 184 -4.24 13.92 -13.91
CA MET A 184 -3.44 13.58 -12.72
C MET A 184 -1.95 13.46 -13.05
N ASN A 185 -1.59 13.09 -14.28
CA ASN A 185 -0.21 12.94 -14.68
C ASN A 185 0.57 14.27 -14.69
N ASP A 186 -0.10 15.42 -14.73
CA ASP A 186 0.53 16.73 -14.56
C ASP A 186 1.22 16.86 -13.19
N VAL A 187 0.73 16.11 -12.19
CA VAL A 187 1.31 16.04 -10.84
C VAL A 187 2.24 14.83 -10.71
N LEU A 188 1.85 13.67 -11.22
CA LEU A 188 2.65 12.44 -11.08
C LEU A 188 3.95 12.50 -11.87
N GLY A 189 3.95 13.23 -12.99
CA GLY A 189 5.09 13.32 -13.90
C GLY A 189 5.50 11.97 -14.50
N LEU A 190 4.60 10.99 -14.55
CA LEU A 190 4.90 9.65 -15.03
C LEU A 190 5.20 9.70 -16.53
N ASP A 191 6.29 9.05 -16.92
CA ASP A 191 6.61 8.78 -18.32
C ASP A 191 6.35 7.31 -18.66
N GLY A 192 6.40 6.98 -19.96
CA GLY A 192 6.13 5.62 -20.43
C GLY A 192 7.08 4.57 -19.87
N GLN A 193 8.33 4.92 -19.56
CA GLN A 193 9.30 3.98 -19.03
C GLN A 193 9.02 3.67 -17.57
N GLU A 194 8.84 4.69 -16.73
CA GLU A 194 8.50 4.49 -15.31
C GLU A 194 7.13 3.83 -15.16
N ALA A 195 6.14 4.18 -16.01
CA ALA A 195 4.84 3.51 -16.01
C ALA A 195 4.99 2.00 -16.22
N VAL A 196 5.86 1.56 -17.12
CA VAL A 196 6.12 0.13 -17.36
C VAL A 196 6.85 -0.50 -16.19
N MET A 197 7.93 0.13 -15.69
CA MET A 197 8.76 -0.43 -14.63
C MET A 197 8.03 -0.56 -13.28
N GLU A 198 7.08 0.33 -13.00
CA GLU A 198 6.28 0.30 -11.77
C GLU A 198 4.94 -0.43 -11.94
N SER A 199 4.60 -0.94 -13.13
CA SER A 199 3.39 -1.74 -13.32
C SER A 199 3.61 -3.20 -12.90
N ALA A 200 3.13 -3.59 -11.72
CA ALA A 200 3.20 -4.98 -11.24
C ALA A 200 2.63 -6.00 -12.25
N ALA A 201 1.60 -5.63 -13.02
CA ALA A 201 0.99 -6.47 -14.06
C ALA A 201 1.93 -6.76 -15.25
N LEU A 202 3.02 -6.02 -15.41
CA LEU A 202 4.03 -6.21 -16.45
C LEU A 202 5.29 -6.91 -15.95
N LEU A 203 5.33 -7.25 -14.67
CA LEU A 203 6.46 -7.90 -14.01
C LEU A 203 6.10 -9.34 -13.64
N HIS A 204 7.11 -10.19 -13.46
CA HIS A 204 6.91 -11.51 -12.86
C HIS A 204 6.76 -11.39 -11.33
N PRO A 205 6.01 -12.30 -10.68
CA PRO A 205 6.02 -12.42 -9.23
C PRO A 205 7.32 -13.08 -8.73
N THR A 206 7.79 -12.73 -7.53
CA THR A 206 8.85 -13.51 -6.87
C THR A 206 8.27 -14.73 -6.18
N LEU A 207 8.65 -15.94 -6.63
CA LEU A 207 8.08 -17.18 -6.10
C LEU A 207 8.82 -17.69 -4.84
N PRO A 208 8.10 -18.29 -3.86
CA PRO A 208 6.64 -18.44 -3.82
C PRO A 208 5.94 -17.11 -3.49
N CYS A 209 4.90 -16.76 -4.26
CA CYS A 209 4.09 -15.55 -4.07
C CYS A 209 2.65 -15.91 -3.74
N SER A 210 2.08 -15.28 -2.71
CA SER A 210 0.66 -15.34 -2.36
C SER A 210 0.11 -13.91 -2.36
N ILE A 211 -0.79 -13.61 -3.29
CA ILE A 211 -1.41 -12.29 -3.42
C ILE A 211 -2.94 -12.39 -3.52
N THR A 212 -3.64 -11.58 -2.74
CA THR A 212 -5.09 -11.37 -2.88
C THR A 212 -5.32 -9.96 -3.40
N CYS A 213 -5.91 -9.84 -4.58
CA CYS A 213 -6.39 -8.58 -5.14
C CYS A 213 -7.83 -8.42 -4.66
N TRP A 214 -8.06 -7.49 -3.74
CA TRP A 214 -9.34 -7.27 -3.08
C TRP A 214 -9.92 -5.95 -3.58
N VAL A 215 -11.10 -5.95 -4.19
CA VAL A 215 -11.72 -4.74 -4.72
C VAL A 215 -13.18 -4.63 -4.28
N GLY A 216 -13.65 -3.41 -4.01
CA GLY A 216 -15.05 -3.19 -3.71
C GLY A 216 -15.92 -3.43 -4.95
N ALA A 217 -17.03 -4.14 -4.80
CA ALA A 217 -17.93 -4.44 -5.92
C ALA A 217 -18.54 -3.18 -6.58
N ASP A 218 -18.71 -2.11 -5.80
CA ASP A 218 -19.25 -0.82 -6.26
C ASP A 218 -18.16 0.20 -6.63
N GLU A 219 -16.89 -0.23 -6.75
CA GLU A 219 -15.82 0.65 -7.22
C GLU A 219 -15.93 0.95 -8.73
N ARG A 220 -15.13 1.93 -9.17
CA ARG A 220 -15.08 2.28 -10.59
C ARG A 220 -14.68 1.06 -11.44
N PRO A 221 -15.23 0.88 -12.65
CA PRO A 221 -14.91 -0.27 -13.50
C PRO A 221 -13.42 -0.47 -13.74
N GLU A 222 -12.64 0.61 -13.78
CA GLU A 222 -11.20 0.54 -13.97
C GLU A 222 -10.48 -0.06 -12.75
N PHE A 223 -10.93 0.22 -11.53
CA PHE A 223 -10.37 -0.38 -10.32
C PHE A 223 -10.66 -1.88 -10.23
N VAL A 224 -11.88 -2.30 -10.60
CA VAL A 224 -12.23 -3.73 -10.72
C VAL A 224 -11.33 -4.40 -11.75
N ARG A 225 -11.22 -3.80 -12.95
CA ARG A 225 -10.39 -4.32 -14.04
C ARG A 225 -8.91 -4.46 -13.64
N GLN A 226 -8.36 -3.48 -12.91
CA GLN A 226 -6.96 -3.49 -12.46
C GLN A 226 -6.67 -4.65 -11.51
N ASN A 227 -7.59 -4.95 -10.59
CA ASN A 227 -7.44 -6.04 -9.61
C ASN A 227 -7.62 -7.42 -10.27
N ASP A 228 -8.59 -7.57 -11.19
CA ASP A 228 -8.73 -8.78 -12.01
C ASP A 228 -7.50 -9.03 -12.88
N LEU A 229 -6.94 -7.96 -13.48
CA LEU A 229 -5.78 -8.02 -14.36
C LEU A 229 -4.57 -8.65 -13.68
N LEU A 230 -4.19 -8.17 -12.50
CA LEU A 230 -3.01 -8.67 -11.79
C LEU A 230 -3.18 -10.14 -11.41
N ALA A 231 -4.33 -10.49 -10.82
CA ALA A 231 -4.62 -11.86 -10.41
C ALA A 231 -4.57 -12.81 -11.62
N ASN A 232 -5.17 -12.43 -12.75
CA ASN A 232 -5.19 -13.23 -13.97
C ASN A 232 -3.77 -13.48 -14.51
N ILE A 233 -2.97 -12.41 -14.70
CA ILE A 233 -1.61 -12.54 -15.24
C ILE A 233 -0.73 -13.37 -14.31
N TRP A 234 -0.69 -13.03 -13.02
CA TRP A 234 0.24 -13.69 -12.09
C TRP A 234 -0.15 -15.14 -11.77
N THR A 235 -1.42 -15.54 -11.94
CA THR A 235 -1.81 -16.96 -11.90
C THR A 235 -1.08 -17.76 -12.97
N GLY A 236 -1.00 -17.22 -14.20
CA GLY A 236 -0.27 -17.85 -15.30
C GLY A 236 1.26 -17.87 -15.09
N LEU A 237 1.78 -17.03 -14.18
CA LEU A 237 3.20 -16.95 -13.82
C LEU A 237 3.54 -17.71 -12.53
N GLY A 238 2.61 -18.50 -11.99
CA GLY A 238 2.85 -19.42 -10.88
C GLY A 238 2.63 -18.85 -9.48
N ALA A 239 2.12 -17.62 -9.34
CA ALA A 239 1.70 -17.10 -8.04
C ALA A 239 0.37 -17.73 -7.59
N SER A 240 0.21 -17.92 -6.29
CA SER A 240 -1.09 -18.22 -5.69
C SER A 240 -1.89 -16.92 -5.60
N THR A 241 -2.85 -16.72 -6.50
CA THR A 241 -3.65 -15.50 -6.54
C THR A 241 -5.10 -15.73 -6.11
N ARG A 242 -5.75 -14.66 -5.65
CA ARG A 242 -7.21 -14.55 -5.50
C ARG A 242 -7.65 -13.16 -5.95
N ALA A 243 -8.77 -13.07 -6.65
CA ALA A 243 -9.49 -11.83 -6.88
C ALA A 243 -10.82 -11.91 -6.13
N VAL A 244 -11.11 -10.94 -5.26
CA VAL A 244 -12.29 -10.91 -4.38
C VAL A 244 -12.89 -9.52 -4.26
#